data_AF-A0A454XIB1-F1
#
_entry.id   AF-A0A454XIB1-F1
#
_cell.length_a   1.000
_cell.length_b   1.000
_cell.length_c   1.000
_cell.angle_alpha   90.00
_cell.angle_beta   90.00
_cell.angle_gamma   90.00
#
_symmetry.space_group_name_H-M   'P 1'
#
loop_
_entity.id
_entity.type
_entity.pdbx_description
1 polymer ?
#
loop_
_entity_poly.entity_id
_entity_poly.type
_entity_poly.pdbx_seq_one_letter_code
_entity_poly.pdbx_strand_id
1 'polypeptide(L)'
;MSAPTPEMIEKFKAGRAYLKANPTLLDASIGQLSAAAQVPAKKFRDMLLSAEEDPAKLQALSVSIKNSIPVHLEKELQAHKAEVDKILGFPA
;
A
#
# COMPACT_ATOMS: atom_id res chain seq x y z
N MET A 1 5.21 -2.72 -18.46
CA MET A 1 4.51 -3.53 -17.43
C MET A 1 3.23 -4.04 -18.06
N SER A 2 2.97 -5.34 -18.01
CA SER A 2 1.70 -5.91 -18.49
C SER A 2 0.54 -5.41 -17.62
N ALA A 3 -0.66 -5.32 -18.19
CA ALA A 3 -1.86 -5.00 -17.41
C ALA A 3 -2.06 -6.03 -16.27
N PRO A 4 -2.56 -5.62 -15.09
CA PRO A 4 -2.83 -6.54 -13.99
C PRO A 4 -3.85 -7.60 -14.42
N THR A 5 -3.62 -8.85 -14.00
CA THR A 5 -4.56 -9.95 -14.29
C THR A 5 -5.84 -9.80 -13.45
N PRO A 6 -6.96 -10.44 -13.85
CA PRO A 6 -8.17 -10.47 -13.03
C PRO A 6 -7.93 -10.95 -11.60
N GLU A 7 -7.12 -12.00 -11.43
CA GLU A 7 -6.76 -12.54 -10.12
C GLU A 7 -6.03 -11.51 -9.24
N MET A 8 -5.10 -10.72 -9.81
CA MET A 8 -4.41 -9.65 -9.08
C MET A 8 -5.38 -8.56 -8.64
N ILE A 9 -6.36 -8.21 -9.49
CA ILE A 9 -7.40 -7.23 -9.17
C ILE A 9 -8.30 -7.73 -8.05
N GLU A 10 -8.70 -9.00 -8.08
CA GLU A 10 -9.52 -9.61 -7.02
C GLU A 10 -8.78 -9.65 -5.69
N LYS A 11 -7.50 -10.09 -5.67
CA LYS A 11 -6.66 -10.08 -4.47
C LYS A 11 -6.48 -8.66 -3.92
N PHE A 12 -6.27 -7.68 -4.79
CA PHE A 12 -6.18 -6.29 -4.37
C PHE A 12 -7.47 -5.78 -3.72
N LYS A 13 -8.64 -6.07 -4.33
CA LYS A 13 -9.95 -5.72 -3.75
C LYS A 13 -10.18 -6.42 -2.41
N ALA A 14 -9.85 -7.70 -2.31
CA ALA A 14 -9.99 -8.50 -1.10
C ALA A 14 -9.12 -7.94 0.05
N GLY A 15 -7.84 -7.67 -0.20
CA GLY A 15 -6.96 -7.10 0.81
C GLY A 15 -7.38 -5.68 1.24
N ARG A 16 -7.91 -4.86 0.32
CA ARG A 16 -8.52 -3.57 0.68
C ARG A 16 -9.76 -3.74 1.55
N ALA A 17 -10.65 -4.68 1.21
CA ALA A 17 -11.83 -4.96 2.03
C ALA A 17 -11.43 -5.42 3.45
N TYR A 18 -10.41 -6.28 3.53
CA TYR A 18 -9.87 -6.74 4.80
C TYR A 18 -9.27 -5.59 5.64
N LEU A 19 -8.51 -4.69 5.02
CA LEU A 19 -7.99 -3.49 5.68
C LEU A 19 -9.11 -2.53 6.10
N LYS A 20 -10.14 -2.31 5.27
CA LYS A 20 -11.30 -1.46 5.59
C LYS A 20 -12.08 -2.00 6.80
N ALA A 21 -12.16 -3.33 6.94
CA ALA A 21 -12.76 -3.97 8.11
C ALA A 21 -11.87 -3.88 9.37
N ASN A 22 -10.56 -3.69 9.20
CA ASN A 22 -9.56 -3.63 10.27
C ASN A 22 -8.65 -2.40 10.09
N PRO A 23 -9.15 -1.16 10.25
CA PRO A 23 -8.46 0.04 9.77
C PRO A 23 -7.11 0.32 10.44
N THR A 24 -6.89 -0.20 11.64
CA THR A 24 -5.65 -0.06 12.41
C THR A 24 -4.65 -1.20 12.18
N LEU A 25 -4.96 -2.15 11.28
CA LEU A 25 -4.19 -3.38 11.07
C LEU A 25 -2.71 -3.12 10.73
N LEU A 26 -2.42 -2.01 10.04
CA LEU A 26 -1.06 -1.65 9.63
C LEU A 26 -0.37 -0.71 10.61
N ASP A 27 -1.05 -0.21 11.65
CA ASP A 27 -0.51 0.87 12.50
C ASP A 27 0.74 0.44 13.26
N ALA A 28 0.78 -0.81 13.73
CA ALA A 28 1.95 -1.37 14.42
C ALA A 28 3.17 -1.48 13.49
N SER A 29 3.00 -2.07 12.30
CA SER A 29 4.06 -2.20 11.30
C SER A 29 4.56 -0.83 10.81
N ILE A 30 3.65 0.12 10.57
CA ILE A 30 4.00 1.50 10.26
C ILE A 30 4.80 2.14 11.41
N GLY A 31 4.40 1.89 12.66
CA GLY A 31 5.08 2.42 13.85
C GLY A 31 6.52 1.96 14.02
N GLN A 32 6.93 0.85 13.38
CA GLN A 32 8.29 0.34 13.40
C GLN A 32 9.22 1.04 12.39
N LEU A 33 8.66 1.82 11.46
CA LEU A 33 9.44 2.58 10.48
C LEU A 33 10.06 3.83 11.09
N SER A 34 11.14 4.30 10.46
CA SER A 34 11.70 5.62 10.68
C SER A 34 10.63 6.69 10.52
N ALA A 35 10.72 7.77 11.30
CA ALA A 35 9.73 8.85 11.28
C ALA A 35 9.49 9.42 9.87
N ALA A 36 10.55 9.46 9.04
CA ALA A 36 10.46 9.88 7.65
C ALA A 36 9.70 8.88 6.76
N ALA A 37 9.94 7.56 6.93
CA ALA A 37 9.25 6.51 6.17
C ALA A 37 7.78 6.31 6.60
N GLN A 38 7.43 6.66 7.84
CA GLN A 38 6.03 6.61 8.30
C GLN A 38 5.10 7.46 7.44
N VAL A 39 5.59 8.60 6.91
CA VAL A 39 4.77 9.51 6.11
C VAL A 39 4.27 8.86 4.80
N PRO A 40 5.13 8.37 3.89
CA PRO A 40 4.66 7.66 2.70
C PRO A 40 3.92 6.36 3.04
N ALA A 41 4.31 5.63 4.09
CA ALA A 41 3.59 4.42 4.51
C ALA A 41 2.13 4.70 4.91
N LYS A 42 1.89 5.78 5.68
CA LYS A 42 0.53 6.23 6.03
C LYS A 42 -0.25 6.66 4.79
N LYS A 43 0.37 7.39 3.85
CA LYS A 43 -0.28 7.76 2.58
C LYS A 43 -0.74 6.52 1.79
N PHE A 44 0.05 5.45 1.75
CA PHE A 44 -0.38 4.20 1.13
C PHE A 44 -1.53 3.53 1.87
N ARG A 45 -1.45 3.44 3.21
CA ARG A 45 -2.56 2.91 4.03
C ARG A 45 -3.85 3.69 3.77
N ASP A 46 -3.78 5.03 3.79
CA ASP A 46 -4.93 5.90 3.60
C ASP A 46 -5.51 5.76 2.19
N MET A 47 -4.67 5.60 1.16
CA MET A 47 -5.10 5.27 -0.21
C MET A 47 -5.86 3.93 -0.24
N LEU A 48 -5.38 2.89 0.44
CA LEU A 48 -6.05 1.58 0.50
C LEU A 48 -7.39 1.65 1.25
N LEU A 49 -7.45 2.45 2.32
CA LEU A 49 -8.67 2.70 3.12
C LEU A 49 -9.69 3.61 2.42
N SER A 50 -9.25 4.38 1.43
CA SER A 50 -10.11 5.34 0.74
C SER A 50 -11.35 4.70 0.09
N ALA A 51 -12.37 5.52 -0.15
CA ALA A 51 -13.55 5.13 -0.92
C ALA A 51 -13.32 5.10 -2.44
N GLU A 52 -12.11 5.44 -2.92
CA GLU A 52 -11.80 5.41 -4.35
C GLU A 52 -11.73 3.96 -4.85
N GLU A 53 -12.42 3.67 -5.93
CA GLU A 53 -12.53 2.33 -6.53
C GLU A 53 -12.06 2.33 -8.00
N ASP A 54 -11.81 3.50 -8.60
CA ASP A 54 -11.25 3.64 -9.94
C ASP A 54 -9.78 3.17 -9.96
N PRO A 55 -9.47 2.08 -10.67
CA PRO A 55 -8.10 1.54 -10.73
C PRO A 55 -7.08 2.53 -11.28
N ALA A 56 -7.47 3.38 -12.24
CA ALA A 56 -6.57 4.35 -12.86
C ALA A 56 -6.20 5.45 -11.86
N LYS A 57 -7.17 5.91 -11.05
CA LYS A 57 -6.91 6.90 -9.99
C LYS A 57 -6.08 6.31 -8.86
N LEU A 58 -6.36 5.08 -8.42
CA LEU A 58 -5.56 4.40 -7.41
C LEU A 58 -4.12 4.19 -7.88
N GLN A 59 -3.93 3.84 -9.16
CA GLN A 59 -2.61 3.73 -9.77
C GLN A 59 -1.89 5.09 -9.80
N ALA A 60 -2.58 6.16 -10.21
CA ALA A 60 -2.01 7.51 -10.24
C ALA A 60 -1.59 7.98 -8.84
N LEU A 61 -2.42 7.74 -7.82
CA LEU A 61 -2.10 8.02 -6.42
C LEU A 61 -0.87 7.23 -5.96
N SER A 62 -0.82 5.93 -6.26
CA SER A 62 0.31 5.07 -5.93
C SER A 62 1.61 5.59 -6.55
N VAL A 63 1.58 5.94 -7.84
CA VAL A 63 2.74 6.52 -8.55
C VAL A 63 3.15 7.87 -7.93
N SER A 64 2.20 8.75 -7.62
CA SER A 64 2.48 10.04 -6.99
C SER A 64 3.17 9.88 -5.63
N ILE A 65 2.71 8.92 -4.80
CA ILE A 65 3.36 8.61 -3.52
C ILE A 65 4.78 8.09 -3.76
N LYS A 66 4.97 7.13 -4.68
CA LYS A 66 6.31 6.57 -5.00
C LYS A 66 7.30 7.63 -5.45
N ASN A 67 6.88 8.52 -6.36
CA ASN A 67 7.74 9.59 -6.88
C ASN A 67 8.11 10.62 -5.81
N SER A 68 7.38 10.68 -4.70
CA SER A 68 7.65 11.57 -3.57
C SER A 68 8.57 10.94 -2.52
N ILE A 69 8.97 9.68 -2.67
CA ILE A 69 9.82 8.97 -1.72
C ILE A 69 11.29 9.35 -1.98
N PRO A 70 12.01 9.88 -0.98
CA PRO A 70 13.45 10.05 -1.06
C PRO A 70 14.15 8.68 -1.21
N VAL A 71 15.18 8.62 -2.07
CA VAL A 71 15.93 7.39 -2.39
C VAL A 71 16.42 6.64 -1.13
N HIS A 72 16.84 7.37 -0.09
CA HIS A 72 17.33 6.75 1.15
C HIS A 72 16.26 5.99 1.94
N LEU A 73 14.97 6.18 1.66
CA LEU A 73 13.85 5.47 2.29
C LEU A 73 13.34 4.28 1.46
N GLU A 74 13.76 4.12 0.20
CA GLU A 74 13.21 3.11 -0.70
C GLU A 74 13.38 1.69 -0.15
N LYS A 75 14.57 1.36 0.37
CA LYS A 75 14.86 0.02 0.91
C LYS A 75 13.98 -0.32 2.12
N GLU A 76 13.80 0.64 3.02
CA GLU A 76 12.95 0.48 4.21
C GLU A 76 11.49 0.28 3.80
N LEU A 77 10.99 1.14 2.90
CA LEU A 77 9.60 1.07 2.42
C LEU A 77 9.33 -0.15 1.54
N GLN A 78 10.33 -0.68 0.85
CA GLN A 78 10.24 -1.93 0.11
C GLN A 78 10.07 -3.13 1.07
N ALA A 79 10.81 -3.16 2.18
CA ALA A 79 10.64 -4.19 3.20
C ALA A 79 9.25 -4.11 3.85
N HIS A 80 8.80 -2.90 4.20
CA HIS A 80 7.44 -2.67 4.70
C HIS A 80 6.37 -3.09 3.69
N LYS A 81 6.56 -2.80 2.40
CA LYS A 81 5.62 -3.24 1.35
C LYS A 81 5.46 -4.76 1.35
N ALA A 82 6.55 -5.52 1.41
CA ALA A 82 6.49 -6.98 1.44
C ALA A 82 5.73 -7.51 2.67
N GLU A 83 5.86 -6.84 3.82
CA GLU A 83 5.07 -7.16 5.01
C GLU A 83 3.58 -6.85 4.81
N VAL A 84 3.24 -5.67 4.28
CA VAL A 84 1.86 -5.27 3.98
C VAL A 84 1.24 -6.24 2.97
N ASP A 85 1.97 -6.63 1.92
CA ASP A 85 1.48 -7.57 0.92
C ASP A 85 1.13 -8.93 1.57
N LYS A 86 1.96 -9.40 2.51
CA LYS A 86 1.69 -10.62 3.28
C LYS A 86 0.48 -10.46 4.20
N ILE A 87 0.35 -9.33 4.90
CA ILE A 87 -0.76 -9.07 5.83
C ILE A 87 -2.10 -9.00 5.07
N LEU A 88 -2.11 -8.38 3.89
CA LEU A 88 -3.32 -8.14 3.09
C LEU A 88 -3.58 -9.20 2.02
N GLY A 89 -2.68 -10.15 1.83
CA GLY A 89 -2.79 -11.18 0.79
C GLY A 89 -2.63 -10.64 -0.63
N PHE A 90 -1.89 -9.53 -0.81
CA PHE A 90 -1.57 -9.03 -2.14
C PHE A 90 -0.56 -9.94 -2.85
N PRO A 91 -0.62 -10.04 -4.19
CA PRO A 91 0.37 -10.78 -4.95
C PRO A 91 1.75 -10.11 -4.80
N ALA A 92 2.78 -10.93 -4.53
CA ALA A 92 4.18 -10.52 -4.42
C ALA A 92 4.77 -10.09 -5.78
#